data_AF-A0AAN4TLC8-F1
#
_entry.id   AF-A0AAN4TLC8-F1
#
_cell.length_a   1.000
_cell.length_b   1.000
_cell.length_c   1.000
_cell.angle_alpha   90.00
_cell.angle_beta   90.00
_cell.angle_gamma   90.00
#
_symmetry.space_group_name_H-M   'P 1'
#
loop_
_entity.id
_entity.type
_entity.pdbx_description
1 polymer ?
#
loop_
_entity_poly.entity_id
_entity_poly.type
_entity_poly.pdbx_seq_one_letter_code
_entity_poly.pdbx_strand_id
1 'polypeptide(L)'
;MELGSLIARLNGESKNALQRAAQRCLQRGHHYVEIEHLLLELLDIEGGDFAYLLPRFGLERDALTAEINKALELFRLGSTRPPSAVGAHHRPAGRHRGAGQCHGPAKHSLGPVVVGAAGPR
;
A
#
# COMPACT_ATOMS: atom_id res chain seq x y z
N MET A 1 -19.43 -24.39 -19.86
CA MET A 1 -19.71 -22.95 -19.65
C MET A 1 -18.46 -22.22 -20.09
N GLU A 2 -18.51 -21.52 -21.22
CA GLU A 2 -17.33 -20.89 -21.83
C GLU A 2 -16.96 -19.60 -21.10
N LEU A 3 -15.67 -19.38 -20.83
CA LEU A 3 -15.16 -18.18 -20.15
C LEU A 3 -15.61 -16.89 -20.85
N GLY A 4 -15.68 -16.90 -22.19
CA GLY A 4 -16.16 -15.78 -22.99
C GLY A 4 -17.60 -15.35 -22.65
N SER A 5 -18.47 -16.28 -22.26
CA SER A 5 -19.86 -15.98 -21.90
C SER A 5 -19.98 -15.23 -20.56
N LEU A 6 -19.07 -15.47 -19.61
CA LEU A 6 -19.02 -14.72 -18.34
C LEU A 6 -18.47 -13.31 -18.57
N ILE A 7 -17.40 -13.21 -19.34
CA ILE A 7 -16.80 -11.92 -19.68
C ILE A 7 -17.81 -11.04 -20.41
N ALA A 8 -18.65 -11.61 -21.28
CA ALA A 8 -19.70 -10.89 -21.99
C ALA A 8 -20.71 -10.20 -21.05
N ARG A 9 -20.95 -10.74 -19.85
CA ARG A 9 -21.89 -10.17 -18.85
C ARG A 9 -21.33 -8.99 -18.07
N LEU A 10 -20.02 -8.74 -18.13
CA LEU A 10 -19.40 -7.61 -17.44
C LEU A 10 -19.79 -6.27 -18.08
N ASN A 11 -19.86 -5.22 -17.27
CA ASN A 11 -20.02 -3.85 -17.76
C ASN A 11 -18.76 -3.41 -18.57
N GLY A 12 -18.89 -2.38 -19.41
CA GLY A 12 -17.80 -1.94 -20.30
C GLY A 12 -16.52 -1.58 -19.54
N GLU A 13 -16.67 -0.85 -18.44
CA GLU A 13 -15.56 -0.43 -17.57
C GLU A 13 -14.83 -1.62 -16.93
N SER A 14 -15.56 -2.64 -16.46
CA SER A 14 -14.98 -3.85 -15.86
C SER A 14 -14.30 -4.74 -16.89
N LYS A 15 -14.81 -4.77 -18.13
CA LYS A 15 -14.12 -5.45 -19.24
C LYS A 15 -12.77 -4.78 -19.54
N ASN A 16 -12.77 -3.44 -19.62
CA ASN A 16 -11.55 -2.67 -19.81
C ASN A 16 -10.58 -2.87 -18.64
N ALA A 17 -11.07 -2.85 -17.40
CA ALA A 17 -10.28 -3.12 -16.21
C ALA A 17 -9.67 -4.53 -16.22
N LEU A 18 -10.43 -5.54 -16.65
CA LEU A 18 -9.93 -6.91 -16.79
C LEU A 18 -8.81 -7.02 -17.82
N GLN A 19 -8.93 -6.31 -18.95
CA GLN A 19 -7.87 -6.24 -19.96
C GLN A 19 -6.61 -5.57 -19.39
N ARG A 20 -6.75 -4.44 -18.70
CA ARG A 20 -5.63 -3.77 -18.04
C ARG A 20 -5.00 -4.63 -16.94
N ALA A 21 -5.81 -5.41 -16.21
CA ALA A 21 -5.33 -6.30 -15.16
C ALA A 21 -4.48 -7.43 -15.75
N ALA A 22 -4.87 -7.96 -16.91
CA ALA A 22 -4.05 -8.92 -17.65
C ALA A 22 -2.73 -8.29 -18.12
N GLN A 23 -2.73 -7.03 -18.58
CA GLN A 23 -1.49 -6.32 -18.92
C GLN A 23 -0.59 -6.13 -17.69
N ARG A 24 -1.16 -5.73 -16.55
CA ARG A 24 -0.44 -5.57 -15.27
C ARG A 24 0.17 -6.89 -14.78
N CYS A 25 -0.56 -8.00 -14.93
CA CYS A 25 -0.09 -9.34 -14.61
C CYS A 25 1.19 -9.69 -15.42
N LEU A 26 1.18 -9.44 -16.73
CA LEU A 26 2.33 -9.67 -17.60
C LEU A 26 3.52 -8.78 -17.24
N GLN A 27 3.27 -7.50 -16.97
CA GLN A 27 4.32 -6.54 -16.57
C GLN A 27 5.01 -6.92 -15.26
N ARG A 28 4.27 -7.54 -14.33
CA ARG A 28 4.82 -8.01 -13.04
C ARG A 28 5.45 -9.40 -13.11
N GLY A 29 5.37 -10.08 -14.26
CA GLY A 29 5.88 -11.43 -14.45
C GLY A 29 5.05 -12.50 -13.73
N HIS A 30 3.77 -12.23 -13.48
CA HIS A 30 2.86 -13.21 -12.89
C HIS A 30 2.26 -14.08 -14.00
N HIS A 31 2.17 -15.39 -13.77
CA HIS A 31 1.67 -16.35 -14.75
C HIS A 31 0.14 -16.46 -14.78
N TYR A 32 -0.54 -16.00 -13.73
CA TYR A 32 -1.99 -16.07 -13.57
C TYR A 32 -2.57 -14.71 -13.19
N VAL A 33 -3.70 -14.35 -13.81
CA VAL A 33 -4.42 -13.11 -13.52
C VAL A 33 -5.21 -13.30 -12.23
N GLU A 34 -4.61 -12.90 -11.12
CA GLU A 34 -5.24 -12.92 -9.80
C GLU A 34 -6.23 -11.76 -9.58
N ILE A 35 -7.13 -11.91 -8.60
CA ILE A 35 -8.15 -10.92 -8.25
C ILE A 35 -7.55 -9.58 -7.83
N GLU A 36 -6.37 -9.59 -7.22
CA GLU A 36 -5.62 -8.41 -6.80
C GLU A 36 -5.25 -7.51 -8.00
N HIS A 37 -4.95 -8.09 -9.17
CA HIS A 37 -4.71 -7.30 -10.38
C HIS A 37 -5.97 -6.58 -10.84
N LEU A 38 -7.11 -7.28 -10.80
CA LEU A 38 -8.40 -6.71 -11.19
C LEU A 38 -8.83 -5.62 -10.21
N LEU A 39 -8.66 -5.83 -8.90
CA LEU A 39 -8.99 -4.83 -7.88
C LEU A 39 -8.18 -3.55 -8.04
N LEU A 40 -6.88 -3.64 -8.34
CA LEU A 40 -6.06 -2.45 -8.61
C LEU A 40 -6.60 -1.64 -9.80
N GLU A 41 -7.01 -2.31 -10.87
CA GLU A 41 -7.54 -1.64 -12.06
C GLU A 41 -8.95 -1.09 -11.88
N LEU A 42 -9.77 -1.70 -11.01
CA LEU A 42 -11.09 -1.19 -10.65
C LEU A 42 -11.01 -0.01 -9.68
N LEU A 43 -10.01 0.00 -8.80
CA LEU A 43 -9.70 1.15 -7.93
C LEU A 43 -9.22 2.36 -8.73
N ASP A 44 -8.64 2.11 -9.90
CA ASP A 44 -8.12 3.18 -10.76
C ASP A 44 -9.20 3.93 -11.55
N ILE A 45 -10.40 3.36 -11.66
CA ILE A 45 -11.52 3.96 -12.40
C ILE A 45 -12.07 5.15 -11.61
N GLU A 46 -11.91 6.34 -12.17
CA GLU A 46 -12.52 7.55 -11.65
C GLU A 46 -14.05 7.46 -11.70
N GLY A 47 -14.72 7.72 -10.57
CA GLY A 47 -16.18 7.63 -10.48
C GLY A 47 -16.75 6.21 -10.49
N GLY A 48 -15.92 5.17 -10.39
CA GLY A 48 -16.38 3.79 -10.28
C GLY A 48 -17.00 3.46 -8.91
N ASP A 49 -17.58 2.27 -8.78
CA ASP A 49 -18.24 1.82 -7.55
C ASP A 49 -17.33 1.91 -6.32
N PHE A 50 -16.04 1.58 -6.48
CA PHE A 50 -15.06 1.67 -5.40
C PHE A 50 -14.80 3.10 -4.93
N ALA A 51 -14.81 4.08 -5.82
CA ALA A 51 -14.65 5.49 -5.43
C ALA A 51 -15.80 5.95 -4.51
N TYR A 52 -16.99 5.38 -4.68
CA TYR A 52 -18.14 5.66 -3.83
C TYR A 52 -18.20 4.81 -2.56
N LEU A 53 -17.75 3.55 -2.62
CA LEU A 53 -17.81 2.62 -1.51
C LEU A 53 -16.71 2.87 -0.47
N LEU A 54 -15.47 3.15 -0.88
CA LEU A 54 -14.34 3.27 0.05
C LEU A 54 -14.56 4.28 1.19
N PRO A 55 -15.05 5.52 0.92
CA PRO A 55 -15.26 6.49 1.99
C PRO A 55 -16.34 6.04 2.99
N ARG A 56 -17.33 5.26 2.54
CA ARG A 56 -18.41 4.73 3.39
C ARG A 56 -17.91 3.67 4.36
N PHE A 57 -16.86 2.95 3.99
CA PHE A 57 -16.18 1.98 4.86
C PHE A 57 -15.03 2.60 5.66
N GLY A 58 -14.78 3.91 5.54
CA GLY A 58 -13.66 4.58 6.19
C GLY A 58 -12.29 4.12 5.65
N LEU A 59 -12.27 3.63 4.41
CA LEU A 59 -11.05 3.21 3.72
C LEU A 59 -10.54 4.32 2.81
N GLU A 60 -9.23 4.42 2.72
CA GLU A 60 -8.52 5.35 1.87
C GLU A 60 -7.94 4.57 0.67
N ARG A 61 -8.01 5.16 -0.53
CA ARG A 61 -7.69 4.47 -1.79
C ARG A 61 -6.21 4.08 -1.85
N ASP A 62 -5.32 4.97 -1.44
CA ASP A 62 -3.88 4.75 -1.47
C ASP A 62 -3.48 3.68 -0.44
N ALA A 63 -4.06 3.72 0.76
CA ALA A 63 -3.89 2.70 1.78
C ALA A 63 -4.32 1.30 1.28
N LEU A 64 -5.49 1.19 0.64
CA LEU A 64 -5.94 -0.08 0.07
C LEU A 64 -5.04 -0.53 -1.09
N THR A 65 -4.62 0.40 -1.94
CA THR A 65 -3.70 0.13 -3.05
C THR A 65 -2.36 -0.42 -2.55
N ALA A 66 -1.81 0.15 -1.48
CA ALA A 66 -0.59 -0.32 -0.85
C ALA A 66 -0.73 -1.76 -0.30
N GLU A 67 -1.82 -2.05 0.40
CA GLU A 67 -2.08 -3.39 0.94
C GLU A 67 -2.27 -4.44 -0.16
N ILE A 68 -2.96 -4.10 -1.27
CA ILE A 68 -3.10 -5.02 -2.41
C ILE A 68 -1.76 -5.27 -3.09
N ASN A 69 -0.92 -4.24 -3.25
CA ASN A 69 0.42 -4.42 -3.82
C ASN A 69 1.29 -5.32 -2.93
N LYS A 70 1.22 -5.16 -1.60
CA LYS A 70 1.90 -6.04 -0.64
C LYS A 70 1.40 -7.48 -0.75
N ALA A 71 0.10 -7.69 -0.92
CA ALA A 71 -0.45 -9.02 -1.17
C ALA A 71 0.10 -9.64 -2.47
N LEU A 72 0.24 -8.82 -3.53
CA LEU A 72 0.84 -9.25 -4.80
C LEU A 72 2.31 -9.66 -4.67
N GLU A 73 3.08 -9.03 -3.79
CA GLU A 73 4.48 -9.41 -3.53
C GLU A 73 4.59 -10.79 -2.87
N LEU A 74 3.62 -11.17 -2.03
CA LEU A 74 3.61 -12.49 -1.38
C LEU A 74 3.47 -13.63 -2.40
N PHE A 75 2.79 -13.40 -3.53
CA PHE A 75 2.67 -14.41 -4.58
C PHE A 75 4.00 -14.69 -5.29
N ARG A 76 4.91 -13.71 -5.36
CA ARG A 76 6.26 -13.91 -5.95
C ARG A 76 7.12 -14.86 -5.12
N LEU A 77 6.83 -15.01 -3.83
CA LEU A 77 7.59 -15.83 -2.88
C LEU A 77 7.12 -17.30 -2.85
N GLY A 78 6.12 -17.67 -3.65
CA GLY A 78 5.72 -19.07 -3.81
C GLY A 78 5.08 -19.68 -2.57
N SER A 79 3.90 -19.22 -2.18
CA SER A 79 2.83 -20.08 -1.63
C SER A 79 1.56 -19.27 -1.36
N THR A 80 0.42 -19.92 -1.58
CA THR A 80 -0.94 -19.51 -1.22
C THR A 80 -1.03 -19.04 0.23
N ARG A 81 -1.21 -17.72 0.44
CA ARG A 81 -1.73 -17.05 1.66
C ARG A 81 -1.16 -17.50 3.02
N PRO A 82 -0.36 -16.67 3.74
CA PRO A 82 -0.34 -16.75 5.19
C PRO A 82 -1.70 -16.28 5.75
N PRO A 83 -2.38 -17.06 6.61
CA PRO A 83 -3.66 -16.68 7.18
C PRO A 83 -3.44 -15.58 8.23
N SER A 84 -4.34 -14.60 8.24
CA SER A 84 -4.43 -13.56 9.28
C SER A 84 -3.29 -12.55 9.35
N ALA A 85 -3.40 -11.50 8.53
CA ALA A 85 -3.10 -10.14 8.98
C ALA A 85 -4.28 -9.22 8.66
N VAL A 86 -5.50 -9.67 9.00
CA VAL A 86 -6.62 -8.76 9.24
C VAL A 86 -6.35 -8.10 10.59
N GLY A 87 -6.11 -6.80 10.60
CA GLY A 87 -6.18 -6.00 11.82
C GLY A 87 -4.90 -5.26 12.19
N ALA A 88 -4.58 -4.19 11.45
CA ALA A 88 -3.88 -3.06 12.04
C ALA A 88 -4.67 -1.79 11.69
N HIS A 89 -5.57 -1.44 12.61
CA HIS A 89 -6.29 -0.18 12.74
C HIS A 89 -5.68 1.01 11.96
N HIS A 90 -6.33 1.43 10.88
CA HIS A 90 -6.17 2.79 10.37
C HIS A 90 -7.00 3.74 11.25
N ARG A 91 -6.41 4.22 12.35
CA ARG A 91 -6.99 5.31 13.15
C ARG A 91 -6.44 6.63 12.62
N PRO A 92 -7.26 7.57 12.10
CA PRO A 92 -6.74 8.86 11.65
C PRO A 92 -6.28 9.65 12.88
N ALA A 93 -5.02 10.11 12.84
CA ALA A 93 -4.42 10.92 13.90
C ALA A 93 -4.99 12.34 13.84
N GLY A 94 -5.99 12.62 14.67
CA GLY A 94 -6.56 13.94 14.89
C GLY A 94 -6.29 14.48 16.31
N ARG A 95 -5.59 15.62 16.34
CA ARG A 95 -5.85 16.82 17.18
C ARG A 95 -5.48 16.80 18.69
N HIS A 96 -4.44 17.58 19.00
CA HIS A 96 -4.18 18.45 20.17
C HIS A 96 -4.17 17.90 21.61
N ARG A 97 -3.04 18.13 22.31
CA ARG A 97 -3.00 18.96 23.55
C ARG A 97 -1.59 19.46 23.82
N GLY A 98 -1.49 20.76 24.08
CA GLY A 98 -0.27 21.41 24.55
C GLY A 98 0.02 21.10 26.02
N ALA A 99 1.30 21.01 26.32
CA ALA A 99 1.92 21.27 27.61
C ALA A 99 3.26 21.92 27.22
N GLY A 100 3.57 23.15 27.61
CA GLY A 100 3.73 23.55 28.99
C GLY A 100 5.24 23.66 29.22
N GLN A 101 5.73 24.89 29.20
CA GLN A 101 7.13 25.29 29.25
C GLN A 101 7.79 24.87 30.56
N CYS A 102 9.07 24.46 30.49
CA CYS A 102 10.00 24.50 31.62
C CYS A 102 11.31 25.14 31.16
N HIS A 103 11.57 26.37 31.63
CA HIS A 103 12.80 27.15 31.42
C HIS A 103 13.88 26.75 32.46
N GLY A 104 15.09 26.39 31.98
CA GLY A 104 16.46 26.56 32.55
C GLY A 104 16.79 26.34 34.05
N PRO A 105 18.05 26.55 34.52
CA PRO A 105 19.26 26.95 33.80
C PRO A 105 20.60 26.20 34.12
N ALA A 106 21.48 26.16 33.11
CA ALA A 106 22.94 26.41 33.12
C ALA A 106 23.94 25.66 34.05
N LYS A 107 25.00 25.16 33.38
CA LYS A 107 26.46 25.37 33.55
C LYS A 107 27.35 24.26 34.15
N HIS A 108 28.56 24.21 33.57
CA HIS A 108 29.79 23.45 33.87
C HIS A 108 29.98 22.14 33.08
N SER A 109 31.10 21.83 32.43
CA SER A 109 32.35 22.56 32.13
C SER A 109 33.27 21.59 31.36
N LEU A 110 33.88 22.08 30.29
CA LEU A 110 35.25 21.78 29.80
C LEU A 110 35.73 20.31 29.68
N GLY A 111 35.86 19.85 28.42
CA GLY A 111 37.06 19.29 27.73
C GLY A 111 37.91 18.15 28.37
N PRO A 112 38.92 17.60 27.64
CA PRO A 112 39.48 18.04 26.37
C PRO A 112 39.52 16.99 25.23
N VAL A 113 39.76 17.55 24.05
CA VAL A 113 40.15 16.96 22.77
C VAL A 113 41.47 16.20 22.86
N VAL A 114 41.61 15.05 22.19
CA VAL A 114 42.91 14.53 21.72
C VAL A 114 42.74 13.65 20.46
N VAL A 115 43.30 14.16 19.35
CA VAL A 115 44.26 13.53 18.40
C VAL A 115 43.82 12.23 17.70
N GLY A 116 43.69 12.13 16.37
CA GLY A 116 44.63 12.57 15.34
C GLY A 116 45.55 11.40 14.94
N ALA A 117 45.21 10.65 13.90
CA ALA A 117 46.13 9.70 13.27
C ALA A 117 45.86 9.61 11.76
N ALA A 118 46.65 10.39 11.03
CA ALA A 118 46.95 10.17 9.62
C ALA A 118 47.94 8.99 9.50
N GLY A 119 47.83 8.18 8.44
CA GLY A 119 48.83 7.16 8.12
C GLY A 119 48.44 6.33 6.88
N PRO A 120 49.26 6.31 5.80
CA PRO A 120 48.88 5.82 4.48
C PRO A 120 49.34 4.37 4.21
N ARG A 121 48.66 3.68 3.27
CA ARG A 121 49.26 2.81 2.24
C ARG A 121 48.30 2.69 1.05
#